data_AF-A0A3D0S1V7-F1
#
_entry.id   AF-A0A3D0S1V7-F1
#
_cell.length_a   1.000
_cell.length_b   1.000
_cell.length_c   1.000
_cell.angle_alpha   90.00
_cell.angle_beta   90.00
_cell.angle_gamma   90.00
#
_symmetry.space_group_name_H-M   'P 1'
#
loop_
_entity.id
_entity.type
_entity.pdbx_description
1 polymer ?
#
loop_
_entity_poly.entity_id
_entity_poly.type
_entity_poly.pdbx_seq_one_letter_code
_entity_poly.pdbx_strand_id
1 'polypeptide(L)'
;ARDVMVVDTLPEGLTPVSATGDDWTCDEDGQELTCVLGSPLAPDTDAPPITVTVLVEPAAYPTVTNLAEVGSEATDPEPADNTDEDEVTVPPLVNLTLDKVHEGRFVVGEQARYVLTVSNEGPTEDPGPITLTDVLPDGLTLSGVTSDDWACEGTTSVTCEYAAALPAGGST
;
A
#
# COMPACT_ATOMS: atom_id res chain seq x y z
N ALA A 1 16.63 -11.99 33.92
CA ALA A 1 17.44 -10.91 33.32
C ALA A 1 17.21 -9.59 34.09
N ARG A 2 18.09 -8.61 33.91
CA ARG A 2 17.89 -7.21 34.36
C ARG A 2 18.10 -6.30 33.16
N ASP A 3 17.48 -5.13 33.21
CA ASP A 3 17.57 -4.13 32.14
C ASP A 3 17.24 -4.74 30.78
N VAL A 4 16.12 -5.47 30.74
CA VAL A 4 15.61 -6.05 29.49
C VAL A 4 15.15 -4.91 28.61
N MET A 5 15.65 -4.88 27.39
CA MET A 5 15.39 -3.83 26.41
C MET A 5 14.91 -4.47 25.13
N VAL A 6 13.79 -3.99 24.59
CA VAL A 6 13.31 -4.32 23.25
C VAL A 6 13.54 -3.11 22.37
N VAL A 7 14.20 -3.32 21.24
CA VAL A 7 14.38 -2.31 20.19
C VAL A 7 13.59 -2.77 18.97
N ASP A 8 12.75 -1.90 18.44
CA ASP A 8 11.96 -2.13 17.24
C ASP A 8 12.18 -0.94 16.30
N THR A 9 12.78 -1.19 15.13
CA THR A 9 12.97 -0.14 14.12
C THR A 9 11.90 -0.32 13.06
N LEU A 10 10.89 0.54 13.12
CA LEU A 10 9.77 0.48 12.20
C LEU A 10 10.27 0.70 10.76
N PRO A 11 9.86 -0.15 9.80
CA PRO A 11 10.20 0.01 8.39
C PRO A 11 9.53 1.25 7.77
N GLU A 12 9.99 1.63 6.58
CA GLU A 12 9.31 2.67 5.80
C GLU A 12 7.84 2.29 5.56
N GLY A 13 6.95 3.27 5.66
CA GLY A 13 5.51 3.06 5.51
C GLY A 13 4.76 2.81 6.82
N LEU A 14 5.46 2.65 7.96
CA LEU A 14 4.85 2.61 9.29
C LEU A 14 5.36 3.80 10.11
N THR A 15 4.50 4.79 10.38
CA THR A 15 4.86 5.89 11.29
C THR A 15 4.46 5.52 12.72
N PRO A 16 5.34 5.60 13.74
CA PRO A 16 4.96 5.31 15.11
C PRO A 16 3.94 6.31 15.66
N VAL A 17 3.00 5.80 16.44
CA VAL A 17 1.98 6.59 17.15
C VAL A 17 2.11 6.44 18.66
N SER A 18 2.34 5.21 19.12
CA SER A 18 2.62 4.92 20.54
C SER A 18 3.18 3.52 20.72
N ALA A 19 4.18 3.36 21.60
CA ALA A 19 4.58 2.08 22.18
C ALA A 19 4.30 2.06 23.70
N THR A 20 3.55 1.07 24.18
CA THR A 20 3.17 1.00 25.60
C THR A 20 3.10 -0.45 26.09
N GLY A 21 3.40 -0.67 27.36
CA GLY A 21 3.25 -1.99 28.00
C GLY A 21 3.30 -1.85 29.52
N ASP A 22 2.71 -2.80 30.23
CA ASP A 22 2.78 -2.81 31.71
C ASP A 22 4.23 -2.99 32.17
N ASP A 23 4.69 -2.15 33.10
CA ASP A 23 6.08 -2.13 33.59
C ASP A 23 7.16 -1.79 32.54
N TRP A 24 6.75 -1.44 31.32
CA TRP A 24 7.65 -0.95 30.27
C TRP A 24 7.71 0.57 30.27
N THR A 25 8.90 1.11 30.06
CA THR A 25 9.11 2.51 29.68
C THR A 25 9.61 2.52 28.25
N CYS A 26 8.80 3.04 27.32
CA CYS A 26 9.13 3.12 25.90
C CYS A 26 9.47 4.55 25.50
N ASP A 27 10.52 4.71 24.71
CA ASP A 27 10.95 5.94 24.06
C ASP A 27 10.83 5.79 22.54
N GLU A 28 10.46 6.87 21.86
CA GLU A 28 10.24 6.91 20.42
C GLU A 28 11.16 7.97 19.81
N ASP A 29 12.13 7.55 19.00
CA ASP A 29 13.03 8.46 18.26
C ASP A 29 12.93 8.18 16.75
N GLY A 30 12.09 8.95 16.07
CA GLY A 30 11.84 8.76 14.64
C GLY A 30 11.11 7.43 14.39
N GLN A 31 11.81 6.47 13.78
CA GLN A 31 11.31 5.11 13.50
C GLN A 31 11.73 4.09 14.57
N GLU A 32 12.69 4.44 15.43
CA GLU A 32 13.23 3.53 16.45
C GLU A 32 12.41 3.65 17.74
N LEU A 33 11.87 2.51 18.17
CA LEU A 33 11.17 2.33 19.43
C LEU A 33 12.09 1.56 20.38
N THR A 34 12.35 2.12 21.55
CA THR A 34 13.13 1.45 22.59
C THR A 34 12.30 1.31 23.86
N CYS A 35 11.97 0.08 24.24
CA CYS A 35 11.22 -0.23 25.46
C CYS A 35 12.12 -0.92 26.48
N VAL A 36 12.17 -0.39 27.71
CA VAL A 36 12.94 -0.96 28.83
C VAL A 36 11.98 -1.46 29.90
N LEU A 37 12.17 -2.71 30.33
CA LEU A 37 11.39 -3.33 31.41
C LEU A 37 11.89 -2.84 32.76
N GLY A 38 10.99 -2.32 33.59
CA GLY A 38 11.32 -1.77 34.90
C GLY A 38 11.76 -2.82 35.92
N SER A 39 11.11 -3.97 35.93
CA SER A 39 11.42 -5.06 36.86
C SER A 39 12.35 -6.12 36.24
N PRO A 40 13.20 -6.78 37.04
CA PRO A 40 13.95 -7.94 36.58
C PRO A 40 13.01 -9.07 36.12
N LEU A 41 13.28 -9.65 34.95
CA LEU A 41 12.56 -10.81 34.46
C LEU A 41 13.06 -12.09 35.16
N ALA A 42 12.15 -12.84 35.77
CA ALA A 42 12.47 -14.10 36.46
C ALA A 42 12.65 -15.26 35.47
N PRO A 43 13.34 -16.34 35.85
CA PRO A 43 13.38 -17.56 35.03
C PRO A 43 11.98 -18.15 34.85
N ASP A 44 11.74 -18.74 33.67
CA ASP A 44 10.49 -19.44 33.30
C ASP A 44 9.22 -18.56 33.41
N THR A 45 9.36 -17.26 33.15
CA THR A 45 8.24 -16.29 33.12
C THR A 45 8.33 -15.38 31.91
N ASP A 46 7.17 -14.96 31.41
CA ASP A 46 7.06 -13.97 30.33
C ASP A 46 7.04 -12.54 30.90
N ALA A 47 7.66 -11.61 30.16
CA ALA A 47 7.45 -10.19 30.40
C ALA A 47 6.02 -9.79 29.97
N PRO A 48 5.44 -8.72 30.53
CA PRO A 48 4.18 -8.17 30.01
C PRO A 48 4.32 -7.80 28.52
N PRO A 49 3.25 -7.89 27.72
CA PRO A 49 3.33 -7.55 26.30
C PRO A 49 3.54 -6.04 26.08
N ILE A 50 4.25 -5.70 25.01
CA ILE A 50 4.33 -4.35 24.47
C ILE A 50 3.31 -4.24 23.33
N THR A 51 2.50 -3.20 23.35
CA THR A 51 1.58 -2.83 22.28
C THR A 51 2.15 -1.63 21.53
N VAL A 52 2.47 -1.83 20.26
CA VAL A 52 2.88 -0.77 19.34
C VAL A 52 1.71 -0.40 18.45
N THR A 53 1.40 0.90 18.37
CA THR A 53 0.41 1.47 17.46
C THR A 53 1.16 2.29 16.42
N VAL A 54 0.86 2.03 15.14
CA VAL A 54 1.46 2.70 13.99
C VAL A 54 0.38 3.27 13.07
N LEU A 55 0.71 4.33 12.35
CA LEU A 55 -0.02 4.80 11.19
C LEU A 55 0.56 4.09 9.96
N VAL A 56 -0.28 3.38 9.23
CA VAL A 56 0.09 2.74 7.96
C VAL A 56 -0.01 3.76 6.83
N GLU A 57 1.13 4.05 6.20
CA GLU A 57 1.27 4.99 5.10
C GLU A 57 1.32 4.26 3.74
N PRO A 58 1.11 4.97 2.62
CA PRO A 58 1.10 4.36 1.29
C PRO A 58 2.37 3.59 0.92
N ALA A 59 3.52 3.97 1.50
CA ALA A 59 4.80 3.30 1.27
C ALA A 59 4.85 1.87 1.84
N ALA A 60 3.92 1.48 2.72
CA ALA A 60 3.80 0.12 3.21
C ALA A 60 3.13 -0.83 2.20
N TYR A 61 2.54 -0.29 1.12
CA TYR A 61 2.00 -1.11 0.04
C TYR A 61 3.13 -1.69 -0.83
N PRO A 62 3.09 -2.97 -1.23
CA PRO A 62 2.02 -3.95 -0.96
C PRO A 62 2.25 -4.80 0.29
N THR A 63 3.46 -4.76 0.84
CA THR A 63 3.88 -5.56 2.00
C THR A 63 4.88 -4.77 2.82
N VAL A 64 4.85 -4.99 4.13
CA VAL A 64 5.82 -4.42 5.06
C VAL A 64 6.19 -5.46 6.10
N THR A 65 7.48 -5.52 6.45
CA THR A 65 8.02 -6.46 7.44
C THR A 65 8.59 -5.67 8.61
N ASN A 66 8.03 -5.88 9.80
CA ASN A 66 8.53 -5.29 11.03
C ASN A 66 9.50 -6.24 11.73
N LEU A 67 10.61 -5.74 12.27
CA LEU A 67 11.61 -6.55 12.96
C LEU A 67 11.92 -5.94 14.33
N ALA A 68 11.81 -6.76 15.38
CA ALA A 68 12.17 -6.39 16.74
C ALA A 68 13.30 -7.27 17.28
N GLU A 69 14.13 -6.67 18.14
CA GLU A 69 15.23 -7.34 18.85
C GLU A 69 15.08 -7.14 20.35
N VAL A 70 15.37 -8.18 21.14
CA VAL A 70 15.43 -8.11 22.60
C VAL A 70 16.86 -8.31 23.11
N GLY A 71 17.23 -7.54 24.12
CA GLY A 71 18.52 -7.64 24.79
C GLY A 71 18.40 -7.47 26.31
N SER A 72 19.51 -7.72 27.01
CA SER A 72 19.65 -7.42 28.44
C SER A 72 21.11 -7.22 28.82
N GLU A 73 21.40 -6.80 30.06
CA GLU A 73 22.77 -6.74 30.57
C GLU A 73 23.45 -8.11 30.70
N ALA A 74 22.68 -9.17 30.85
CA ALA A 74 23.22 -10.52 30.96
C ALA A 74 23.70 -11.02 29.59
N THR A 75 24.88 -11.64 29.54
CA THR A 75 25.34 -12.29 28.31
C THR A 75 24.45 -13.49 28.02
N ASP A 76 23.75 -13.41 26.89
CA ASP A 76 22.97 -14.49 26.32
C ASP A 76 23.88 -15.51 25.61
N PRO A 77 23.84 -16.82 25.98
CA PRO A 77 24.58 -17.85 25.26
C PRO A 77 24.04 -18.15 23.85
N GLU A 78 22.78 -17.82 23.54
CA GLU A 78 22.09 -18.14 22.30
C GLU A 78 21.50 -16.91 21.56
N PRO A 79 22.27 -15.84 21.29
CA PRO A 79 21.73 -14.55 20.81
C PRO A 79 21.04 -14.57 19.44
N ALA A 80 21.01 -15.70 18.74
CA ALA A 80 20.38 -15.84 17.43
C ALA A 80 18.84 -15.95 17.51
N ASP A 81 18.26 -16.19 18.68
CA ASP A 81 16.80 -16.21 18.91
C ASP A 81 16.25 -14.91 19.51
N ASN A 82 17.09 -13.88 19.62
CA ASN A 82 16.72 -12.58 20.18
C ASN A 82 16.07 -11.62 19.18
N THR A 83 15.79 -12.07 17.96
CA THR A 83 15.14 -11.27 16.92
C THR A 83 13.93 -12.02 16.36
N ASP A 84 12.86 -11.29 16.08
CA ASP A 84 11.69 -11.83 15.38
C ASP A 84 11.16 -10.82 14.36
N GLU A 85 10.52 -11.31 13.30
CA GLU A 85 9.97 -10.49 12.23
C GLU A 85 8.53 -10.89 11.89
N ASP A 86 7.70 -9.90 11.55
CA ASP A 86 6.31 -10.11 11.12
C ASP A 86 6.04 -9.38 9.81
N GLU A 87 5.61 -10.12 8.78
CA GLU A 87 5.24 -9.58 7.48
C GLU A 87 3.73 -9.43 7.36
N VAL A 88 3.27 -8.24 6.97
CA VAL A 88 1.86 -7.96 6.71
C VAL A 88 1.65 -7.49 5.27
N THR A 89 0.56 -7.97 4.68
CA THR A 89 0.08 -7.49 3.38
C THR A 89 -0.80 -6.26 3.57
N VAL A 90 -0.52 -5.21 2.79
CA VAL A 90 -1.25 -3.94 2.80
C VAL A 90 -2.06 -3.86 1.51
N PRO A 91 -3.39 -3.74 1.58
CA PRO A 91 -4.22 -3.65 0.38
C PRO A 91 -3.99 -2.30 -0.33
N PRO A 92 -4.21 -2.22 -1.66
CA PRO A 92 -4.08 -0.97 -2.38
C PRO A 92 -5.19 0.01 -1.97
N LEU A 93 -4.85 1.29 -1.93
CA LEU A 93 -5.76 2.41 -1.79
C LEU A 93 -5.71 3.23 -3.10
N VAL A 94 -6.65 2.92 -3.99
CA VAL A 94 -6.71 3.47 -5.35
C VAL A 94 -7.86 4.46 -5.49
N ASN A 95 -7.69 5.49 -6.32
CA ASN A 95 -8.78 6.35 -6.78
C ASN A 95 -8.67 6.55 -8.30
N LEU A 96 -9.44 5.78 -9.06
CA LEU A 96 -9.47 5.90 -10.52
C LEU A 96 -10.44 6.98 -10.99
N THR A 97 -9.98 7.85 -11.89
CA THR A 97 -10.80 8.86 -12.57
C THR A 97 -10.78 8.65 -14.07
N LEU A 98 -11.85 9.08 -14.75
CA LEU A 98 -12.01 8.97 -16.20
C LEU A 98 -12.37 10.35 -16.75
N ASP A 99 -11.53 10.88 -17.63
CA ASP A 99 -11.85 12.02 -18.47
C ASP A 99 -12.22 11.55 -19.88
N LYS A 100 -13.29 12.09 -20.46
CA LYS A 100 -13.74 11.75 -21.80
C LYS A 100 -14.04 13.03 -22.58
N VAL A 101 -13.25 13.25 -23.63
CA VAL A 101 -13.36 14.45 -24.47
C VAL A 101 -13.54 14.07 -25.92
N HIS A 102 -14.24 14.90 -26.67
CA HIS A 102 -14.32 14.77 -28.13
C HIS A 102 -13.34 15.72 -28.80
N GLU A 103 -12.83 15.33 -29.95
CA GLU A 103 -11.95 16.18 -30.74
C GLU A 103 -12.70 16.79 -31.93
N GLY A 104 -12.59 18.11 -32.08
CA GLY A 104 -13.16 18.82 -33.22
C GLY A 104 -14.69 18.82 -33.24
N ARG A 105 -15.26 18.72 -34.44
CA ARG A 105 -16.72 18.76 -34.67
C ARG A 105 -17.20 17.45 -35.27
N PHE A 106 -18.41 17.07 -34.93
CA PHE A 106 -19.03 15.86 -35.48
C PHE A 106 -19.84 16.26 -36.71
N VAL A 107 -19.57 15.59 -37.83
CA VAL A 107 -20.24 15.82 -39.11
C VAL A 107 -20.87 14.51 -39.56
N VAL A 108 -22.14 14.57 -39.98
CA VAL A 108 -22.88 13.38 -40.42
C VAL A 108 -22.16 12.71 -41.59
N GLY A 109 -21.88 11.41 -41.43
CA GLY A 109 -21.20 10.60 -42.45
C GLY A 109 -19.68 10.64 -42.40
N GLU A 110 -19.08 11.42 -41.51
CA GLU A 110 -17.63 11.46 -41.28
C GLU A 110 -17.23 10.72 -40.00
N GLN A 111 -15.97 10.32 -39.89
CA GLN A 111 -15.42 9.76 -38.65
C GLN A 111 -15.13 10.88 -37.66
N ALA A 112 -15.39 10.61 -36.38
CA ALA A 112 -15.07 11.51 -35.28
C ALA A 112 -14.37 10.73 -34.16
N ARG A 113 -13.68 11.44 -33.26
CA ARG A 113 -12.85 10.84 -32.22
C ARG A 113 -13.28 11.32 -30.84
N TYR A 114 -13.33 10.36 -29.92
CA TYR A 114 -13.25 10.61 -28.48
C TYR A 114 -11.87 10.20 -28.00
N VAL A 115 -11.35 10.93 -27.02
CA VAL A 115 -10.17 10.57 -26.24
C VAL A 115 -10.66 10.32 -24.81
N LEU A 116 -10.35 9.13 -24.30
CA LEU A 116 -10.66 8.72 -22.93
C LEU A 116 -9.32 8.55 -22.23
N THR A 117 -9.20 9.13 -21.03
CA THR A 117 -7.99 9.05 -20.21
C THR A 117 -8.37 8.55 -18.84
N VAL A 118 -7.76 7.43 -18.42
CA VAL A 118 -7.92 6.89 -17.07
C VAL A 118 -6.72 7.32 -16.24
N SER A 119 -6.96 7.88 -15.05
CA SER A 119 -5.91 8.30 -14.13
C SER A 119 -6.08 7.64 -12.77
N ASN A 120 -4.97 7.33 -12.10
CA ASN A 120 -4.98 6.92 -10.69
C ASN A 120 -4.56 8.11 -9.81
N GLU A 121 -5.53 8.75 -9.18
CA GLU A 121 -5.32 9.82 -8.19
C GLU A 121 -5.19 9.27 -6.75
N GLY A 122 -5.18 7.95 -6.59
CA GLY A 122 -4.96 7.29 -5.31
C GLY A 122 -3.49 7.32 -4.89
N PRO A 123 -3.21 7.13 -3.59
CA PRO A 123 -1.85 7.13 -3.08
C PRO A 123 -1.06 5.84 -3.39
N THR A 124 -1.70 4.73 -3.79
CA THR A 124 -1.01 3.49 -4.19
C THR A 124 -1.29 3.14 -5.64
N GLU A 125 -0.48 2.24 -6.20
CA GLU A 125 -0.71 1.62 -7.51
C GLU A 125 -2.05 0.84 -7.55
N ASP A 126 -2.75 0.88 -8.68
CA ASP A 126 -3.80 -0.08 -9.02
C ASP A 126 -3.14 -1.32 -9.65
N PRO A 127 -3.22 -2.51 -9.03
CA PRO A 127 -2.56 -3.71 -9.57
C PRO A 127 -3.21 -4.23 -10.87
N GLY A 128 -4.40 -3.72 -11.22
CA GLY A 128 -5.16 -4.13 -12.38
C GLY A 128 -5.79 -5.53 -12.25
N PRO A 129 -6.44 -6.00 -13.34
CA PRO A 129 -6.70 -5.26 -14.57
C PRO A 129 -7.76 -4.15 -14.39
N ILE A 130 -7.68 -3.09 -15.20
CA ILE A 130 -8.67 -1.99 -15.21
C ILE A 130 -9.64 -2.20 -16.37
N THR A 131 -10.94 -2.22 -16.07
CA THR A 131 -12.01 -2.29 -17.09
C THR A 131 -12.72 -0.96 -17.25
N LEU A 132 -12.82 -0.49 -18.50
CA LEU A 132 -13.57 0.68 -18.91
C LEU A 132 -14.73 0.27 -19.82
N THR A 133 -15.93 0.75 -19.53
CA THR A 133 -17.12 0.51 -20.38
C THR A 133 -17.70 1.84 -20.85
N ASP A 134 -17.91 1.96 -22.16
CA ASP A 134 -18.44 3.14 -22.82
C ASP A 134 -19.61 2.78 -23.73
N VAL A 135 -20.79 3.30 -23.40
CA VAL A 135 -22.00 3.12 -24.22
C VAL A 135 -22.15 4.32 -25.13
N LEU A 136 -21.95 4.09 -26.43
CA LEU A 136 -22.09 5.12 -27.45
C LEU A 136 -23.56 5.54 -27.60
N PRO A 137 -23.84 6.86 -27.63
CA PRO A 137 -25.18 7.38 -27.93
C PRO A 137 -25.74 6.89 -29.26
N ASP A 138 -27.07 6.85 -29.36
CA ASP A 138 -27.77 6.54 -30.61
C ASP A 138 -27.28 7.43 -31.76
N GLY A 139 -27.07 6.81 -32.92
CA GLY A 139 -26.51 7.48 -34.11
C GLY A 139 -24.99 7.44 -34.20
N LEU A 140 -24.29 6.92 -33.18
CA LEU A 140 -22.87 6.61 -33.24
C LEU A 140 -22.64 5.09 -33.24
N THR A 141 -21.61 4.66 -33.96
CA THR A 141 -21.14 3.28 -33.97
C THR A 141 -19.61 3.31 -33.97
N LEU A 142 -18.99 2.42 -33.21
CA LEU A 142 -17.54 2.32 -33.16
C LEU A 142 -16.98 1.94 -34.54
N SER A 143 -16.09 2.76 -35.09
CA SER A 143 -15.32 2.42 -36.30
C SER A 143 -13.97 1.78 -35.97
N GLY A 144 -13.43 2.03 -34.77
CA GLY A 144 -12.23 1.41 -34.24
C GLY A 144 -11.73 2.13 -32.99
N VAL A 145 -10.84 1.46 -32.25
CA VAL A 145 -10.08 2.06 -31.15
C VAL A 145 -8.60 2.10 -31.55
N THR A 146 -7.91 3.19 -31.20
CA THR A 146 -6.46 3.29 -31.34
C THR A 146 -5.87 3.37 -29.94
N SER A 147 -5.16 2.32 -29.52
CA SER A 147 -4.43 2.26 -28.26
C SER A 147 -3.28 1.27 -28.39
N ASP A 148 -2.20 1.51 -27.68
CA ASP A 148 -1.07 0.57 -27.58
C ASP A 148 -1.27 -0.43 -26.42
N ASP A 149 -1.90 -0.02 -25.33
CA ASP A 149 -1.98 -0.82 -24.09
C ASP A 149 -3.39 -1.34 -23.74
N TRP A 150 -4.45 -0.67 -24.21
CA TRP A 150 -5.83 -1.11 -24.04
C TRP A 150 -6.29 -2.11 -25.11
N ALA A 151 -6.89 -3.21 -24.67
CA ALA A 151 -7.61 -4.15 -25.52
C ALA A 151 -9.11 -3.86 -25.48
N CYS A 152 -9.71 -3.49 -26.62
CA CYS A 152 -11.12 -3.09 -26.68
C CYS A 152 -11.95 -3.97 -27.62
N GLU A 153 -13.20 -4.23 -27.23
CA GLU A 153 -14.19 -4.93 -28.03
C GLU A 153 -15.57 -4.26 -27.96
N GLY A 154 -16.45 -4.61 -28.90
CA GLY A 154 -17.82 -4.09 -28.98
C GLY A 154 -18.09 -3.19 -30.18
N THR A 155 -19.30 -2.60 -30.22
CA THR A 155 -19.77 -1.79 -31.35
C THR A 155 -20.51 -0.54 -30.90
N THR A 156 -21.55 -0.70 -30.08
CA THR A 156 -22.30 0.40 -29.45
C THR A 156 -22.12 0.44 -27.94
N SER A 157 -21.85 -0.71 -27.32
CA SER A 157 -21.24 -0.80 -25.99
C SER A 157 -19.81 -1.28 -26.19
N VAL A 158 -18.85 -0.44 -25.86
CA VAL A 158 -17.42 -0.72 -25.99
C VAL A 158 -16.86 -1.03 -24.62
N THR A 159 -16.21 -2.17 -24.48
CA THR A 159 -15.50 -2.56 -23.26
C THR A 159 -14.02 -2.62 -23.58
N CYS A 160 -13.22 -1.95 -22.77
CA CYS A 160 -11.77 -1.89 -22.88
C CYS A 160 -11.12 -2.39 -21.59
N GLU A 161 -10.04 -3.16 -21.72
CA GLU A 161 -9.24 -3.67 -20.61
C GLU A 161 -7.80 -3.19 -20.72
N TYR A 162 -7.28 -2.65 -19.62
CA TYR A 162 -5.87 -2.34 -19.43
C TYR A 162 -5.30 -3.38 -18.46
N ALA A 163 -4.41 -4.24 -18.99
CA ALA A 163 -3.93 -5.41 -18.24
C ALA A 163 -2.78 -5.10 -17.27
N ALA A 164 -2.10 -3.96 -17.44
CA ALA A 164 -0.99 -3.57 -16.60
C ALA A 164 -1.46 -2.85 -15.33
N ALA A 165 -0.55 -2.74 -14.36
CA ALA A 165 -0.78 -1.92 -13.19
C ALA A 165 -0.69 -0.42 -13.54
N LEU A 166 -1.42 0.42 -12.81
CA LEU A 166 -1.40 1.88 -12.99
C LEU A 166 -0.84 2.55 -11.72
N PRO A 167 0.41 3.06 -11.74
CA PRO A 167 1.04 3.69 -10.58
C PRO A 167 0.23 4.87 -10.02
N ALA A 168 0.45 5.21 -8.76
CA ALA A 168 -0.08 6.43 -8.16
C ALA A 168 0.35 7.66 -8.98
N GLY A 169 -0.61 8.51 -9.35
CA GLY A 169 -0.41 9.66 -10.24
C GLY A 169 -0.22 9.31 -11.73
N GLY A 170 -0.30 8.02 -12.09
CA GLY A 170 -0.23 7.55 -13.47
C GLY A 170 -1.51 7.81 -14.26
N SER A 171 -1.36 7.89 -15.59
CA SER A 171 -2.48 8.01 -16.53
C SER A 171 -2.23 7.20 -17.80
N THR A 172 -3.28 6.66 -18.39
CA THR A 172 -3.24 5.91 -19.66
C THR A 172 -4.41 6.26 -20.58
#